data_AF-A0A2D9SE69-F1
#
_entry.id   AF-A0A2D9SE69-F1
#
_cell.length_a   1.000
_cell.length_b   1.000
_cell.length_c   1.000
_cell.angle_alpha   90.00
_cell.angle_beta   90.00
_cell.angle_gamma   90.00
#
_symmetry.space_group_name_H-M   'P 1'
#
loop_
_entity.id
_entity.type
_entity.pdbx_description
1 polymer ?
#
loop_
_entity_poly.entity_id
_entity_poly.type
_entity_poly.pdbx_seq_one_letter_code
_entity_poly.pdbx_strand_id
1 'polypeptide(L)'
;MDNYEVNVLTRKGGWKKLQQEMGSDTQTSTNINNNPSKEIETTNELIQNNKDEFLDNNVFQNFDVINNIIVDLQNLEGEKTKLIERLNSIEANFNTKKEHVSFKLDKITKEFELYEKAIKLIKSLKNI
;
A
#
# COMPACT_ATOMS: atom_id res chain seq x y z
N MET A 1 -50.05 -36.21 -10.14
CA MET A 1 -48.74 -35.60 -9.89
C MET A 1 -48.33 -34.96 -11.19
N ASP A 2 -48.21 -33.63 -11.21
CA ASP A 2 -47.90 -32.90 -12.43
C ASP A 2 -46.40 -33.03 -12.76
N ASN A 3 -46.08 -33.39 -14.00
CA ASN A 3 -44.70 -33.48 -14.48
C ASN A 3 -44.13 -32.07 -14.61
N TYR A 4 -43.32 -31.64 -13.64
CA TYR A 4 -42.59 -30.38 -13.73
C TYR A 4 -41.29 -30.56 -14.52
N GLU A 5 -41.05 -29.68 -15.48
CA GLU A 5 -39.80 -29.63 -16.25
C GLU A 5 -38.84 -28.63 -15.62
N VAL A 6 -37.57 -29.01 -15.47
CA VAL A 6 -36.52 -28.13 -14.93
C VAL A 6 -35.57 -27.72 -16.05
N ASN A 7 -35.44 -26.42 -16.28
CA ASN A 7 -34.52 -25.82 -17.26
C ASN A 7 -33.46 -24.99 -16.54
N VAL A 8 -32.22 -25.00 -17.05
CA VAL A 8 -31.09 -24.23 -16.51
C VAL A 8 -30.48 -23.31 -17.57
N LEU A 9 -30.09 -22.11 -17.16
CA LEU A 9 -29.45 -21.12 -18.04
C LEU A 9 -27.95 -21.43 -18.15
N THR A 10 -27.47 -21.58 -19.39
CA THR A 10 -26.05 -21.84 -19.67
C THR A 10 -25.24 -20.54 -19.68
N ARG A 11 -23.93 -20.65 -19.38
CA ARG A 11 -22.99 -19.50 -19.42
C ARG A 11 -22.86 -18.83 -20.79
N LYS A 12 -23.34 -19.47 -21.86
CA LYS A 12 -23.37 -18.93 -23.22
C LYS A 12 -24.73 -18.32 -23.61
N GLY A 13 -25.67 -18.20 -22.65
CA GLY A 13 -26.92 -17.47 -22.84
C GLY A 13 -28.06 -18.26 -23.48
N GLY A 14 -28.21 -19.55 -23.17
CA GLY A 14 -29.35 -20.36 -23.61
C GLY A 14 -29.89 -21.26 -22.50
N TRP A 15 -31.22 -21.46 -22.48
CA TRP A 15 -31.88 -22.41 -21.57
C TRP A 15 -31.67 -23.85 -22.07
N LYS A 16 -31.21 -24.74 -21.19
CA LYS A 16 -31.05 -26.18 -21.46
C LYS A 16 -31.90 -26.98 -20.49
N LYS A 17 -32.68 -27.93 -21.01
CA LYS A 17 -33.49 -28.86 -20.22
C LYS A 17 -32.60 -29.90 -19.54
N LEU A 18 -32.76 -30.06 -18.22
CA LEU A 18 -32.12 -31.13 -17.47
C LEU A 18 -32.93 -32.40 -17.65
N GLN A 19 -32.28 -33.48 -18.10
CA GLN A 19 -32.90 -34.80 -18.08
C GLN A 19 -32.94 -35.26 -16.63
N GLN A 20 -34.13 -35.52 -16.10
CA GLN A 20 -34.29 -36.12 -14.79
C GLN A 20 -34.06 -37.62 -14.96
N GLU A 21 -32.83 -38.06 -14.70
CA GLU A 21 -32.49 -39.48 -14.65
C GLU A 21 -33.09 -40.09 -13.38
N MET A 22 -34.25 -40.74 -13.51
CA MET A 22 -34.69 -41.75 -12.56
C MET A 22 -33.71 -42.90 -12.70
N GLY A 23 -32.93 -43.17 -11.65
CA GLY A 23 -31.67 -43.90 -11.72
C GLY A 23 -31.72 -45.29 -12.37
N SER A 24 -30.69 -45.56 -13.15
CA SER A 24 -30.08 -46.89 -13.24
C SER A 24 -28.64 -46.76 -13.75
N ASP A 25 -27.71 -47.18 -12.89
CA ASP A 25 -26.27 -47.43 -13.05
C ASP A 25 -25.67 -47.39 -14.46
N THR A 26 -24.58 -46.62 -14.66
CA THR A 26 -23.30 -47.17 -15.15
C THR A 26 -22.13 -46.17 -15.03
N GLN A 27 -20.98 -46.71 -14.62
CA GLN A 27 -19.67 -46.08 -14.44
C GLN A 27 -19.13 -45.43 -15.74
N THR A 28 -18.35 -44.34 -15.64
CA THR A 28 -17.02 -44.29 -16.28
C THR A 28 -16.11 -43.17 -15.75
N SER A 29 -14.84 -43.53 -15.66
CA SER A 29 -13.68 -42.88 -15.06
C SER A 29 -13.04 -41.76 -15.91
N THR A 30 -11.97 -41.17 -15.35
CA THR A 30 -10.81 -40.41 -15.93
C THR A 30 -10.77 -38.94 -15.53
N ASN A 31 -9.64 -38.31 -15.16
CA ASN A 31 -8.22 -38.69 -15.15
C ASN A 31 -7.46 -37.76 -14.19
N ILE A 32 -6.45 -38.30 -13.49
CA ILE A 32 -5.48 -37.63 -12.61
C ILE A 32 -4.20 -37.40 -13.42
N ASN A 33 -3.49 -36.26 -13.26
CA ASN A 33 -2.04 -36.03 -13.51
C ASN A 33 -1.75 -34.50 -13.43
N ASN A 34 -0.65 -33.91 -12.96
CA ASN A 34 0.57 -34.30 -12.23
C ASN A 34 1.26 -32.98 -11.74
N ASN A 35 1.81 -33.00 -10.53
CA ASN A 35 2.81 -32.06 -9.94
C ASN A 35 4.18 -32.18 -10.67
N PRO A 36 5.32 -31.53 -10.28
CA PRO A 36 5.61 -30.54 -9.21
C PRO A 36 6.53 -29.36 -9.66
N SER A 37 6.71 -28.34 -8.83
CA SER A 37 7.99 -27.58 -8.72
C SER A 37 8.04 -26.85 -7.37
N LYS A 38 8.83 -27.37 -6.45
CA LYS A 38 9.06 -26.82 -5.12
C LYS A 38 10.57 -26.85 -4.86
N GLU A 39 11.21 -25.70 -4.93
CA GLU A 39 12.49 -25.43 -4.27
C GLU A 39 12.38 -24.05 -3.62
N ILE A 40 12.53 -24.01 -2.30
CA ILE A 40 13.47 -23.17 -1.55
C ILE A 40 13.03 -23.26 -0.08
N GLU A 41 13.82 -24.02 0.67
CA GLU A 41 13.85 -23.97 2.13
C GLU A 41 14.45 -22.63 2.55
N THR A 42 13.76 -21.88 3.38
CA THR A 42 14.42 -20.92 4.27
C THR A 42 13.73 -21.00 5.62
N THR A 43 14.39 -21.73 6.50
CA THR A 43 14.08 -21.89 7.91
C THR A 43 14.13 -20.54 8.62
N ASN A 44 12.98 -20.08 9.07
CA ASN A 44 12.86 -19.18 10.22
C ASN A 44 11.78 -19.77 11.14
N GLU A 45 12.22 -20.68 12.01
CA GLU A 45 11.45 -21.09 13.19
C GLU A 45 11.24 -19.87 14.09
N LEU A 46 10.06 -19.26 14.03
CA LEU A 46 9.24 -18.92 15.20
C LEU A 46 7.93 -18.29 14.71
N ILE A 47 6.91 -19.09 14.41
CA ILE A 47 5.53 -18.95 14.93
C ILE A 47 4.89 -20.33 14.75
N GLN A 48 5.07 -21.22 15.74
CA GLN A 48 4.14 -22.32 15.92
C GLN A 48 2.79 -21.71 16.36
N ASN A 49 1.88 -21.58 15.42
CA ASN A 49 0.46 -21.70 15.70
C ASN A 49 -0.10 -22.60 14.62
N ASN A 50 -0.21 -23.88 14.96
CA ASN A 50 -0.94 -24.87 14.20
C ASN A 50 -2.32 -24.31 13.84
N LYS A 51 -2.48 -23.94 12.58
CA LYS A 51 -3.77 -23.79 11.91
C LYS A 51 -3.69 -24.39 10.51
N ASP A 52 -3.00 -25.52 10.40
CA ASP A 52 -3.35 -26.51 9.39
C ASP A 52 -4.52 -27.32 9.96
N GLU A 53 -5.74 -26.80 9.82
CA GLU A 53 -6.89 -27.65 9.58
C GLU A 53 -8.06 -26.84 9.01
N PHE A 54 -8.52 -27.30 7.84
CA PHE A 54 -9.61 -26.80 7.04
C PHE A 54 -9.39 -25.48 6.28
N LEU A 55 -8.69 -25.59 5.15
CA LEU A 55 -9.13 -24.93 3.91
C LEU A 55 -10.53 -25.45 3.57
N ASP A 56 -11.54 -24.99 4.30
CA ASP A 56 -12.90 -25.02 3.78
C ASP A 56 -12.89 -24.03 2.61
N ASN A 57 -13.07 -24.54 1.39
CA ASN A 57 -13.11 -23.78 0.14
C ASN A 57 -14.35 -22.88 0.04
N ASN A 58 -14.72 -22.23 1.14
CA ASN A 58 -15.86 -21.35 1.22
C ASN A 58 -15.44 -19.98 0.67
N VAL A 59 -15.94 -19.68 -0.54
CA VAL A 59 -15.70 -18.43 -1.26
C VAL A 59 -15.99 -17.20 -0.37
N PHE A 60 -16.90 -17.29 0.59
CA PHE A 60 -17.19 -16.22 1.55
C PHE A 60 -16.02 -15.90 2.48
N GLN A 61 -15.27 -16.89 2.96
CA GLN A 61 -14.07 -16.65 3.79
C GLN A 61 -12.97 -15.92 2.99
N ASN A 62 -12.84 -16.23 1.70
CA ASN A 62 -11.94 -15.49 0.81
C ASN A 62 -12.36 -14.03 0.66
N PHE A 63 -13.67 -13.74 0.62
CA PHE A 63 -14.15 -12.36 0.62
C PHE A 63 -13.85 -11.63 1.93
N ASP A 64 -13.95 -12.29 3.08
CA ASP A 64 -13.58 -11.69 4.36
C ASP A 64 -12.08 -11.35 4.42
N VAL A 65 -11.22 -12.24 3.92
CA VAL A 65 -9.78 -11.98 3.80
C VAL A 65 -9.52 -10.80 2.87
N ILE A 66 -10.17 -10.75 1.70
CA ILE A 66 -10.05 -9.62 0.76
C ILE A 66 -10.51 -8.31 1.41
N ASN A 67 -11.61 -8.32 2.16
CA ASN A 67 -12.10 -7.13 2.87
C ASN A 67 -11.10 -6.63 3.92
N ASN A 68 -10.47 -7.54 4.66
CA ASN A 68 -9.42 -7.17 5.61
C ASN A 68 -8.22 -6.53 4.90
N ILE A 69 -7.78 -7.11 3.77
CA ILE A 69 -6.71 -6.52 2.95
C ILE A 69 -7.09 -5.11 2.47
N ILE A 70 -8.35 -4.89 2.06
CA ILE A 70 -8.82 -3.57 1.64
C ILE A 70 -8.73 -2.56 2.79
N VAL A 71 -9.13 -2.95 4.00
CA VAL A 71 -9.03 -2.09 5.19
C VAL A 71 -7.56 -1.77 5.50
N ASP A 72 -6.67 -2.76 5.44
CA ASP A 72 -5.25 -2.55 5.67
C ASP A 72 -4.63 -1.59 4.64
N LEU A 73 -5.01 -1.73 3.36
CA LEU A 73 -4.59 -0.81 2.30
C LEU A 73 -5.10 0.62 2.52
N GLN A 74 -6.35 0.79 2.98
CA GLN A 74 -6.90 2.10 3.30
C GLN A 74 -6.18 2.75 4.48
N ASN A 75 -5.88 1.97 5.52
CA ASN A 75 -5.12 2.44 6.68
C ASN A 75 -3.70 2.87 6.26
N LEU A 76 -3.02 2.06 5.44
CA LEU A 76 -1.69 2.35 4.93
C LEU A 76 -1.66 3.65 4.10
N GLU A 77 -2.64 3.85 3.23
CA GLU A 77 -2.75 5.10 2.46
C GLU A 77 -2.97 6.30 3.39
N GLY A 78 -3.78 6.14 4.44
CA GLY A 78 -3.99 7.18 5.46
C GLY A 78 -2.71 7.51 6.25
N GLU A 79 -1.92 6.52 6.62
CA GLU A 79 -0.62 6.73 7.28
C GLU A 79 0.37 7.44 6.36
N LYS A 80 0.43 7.04 5.09
CA LYS A 80 1.23 7.71 4.06
C LYS A 80 0.86 9.18 3.89
N THR A 81 -0.44 9.51 3.83
CA THR A 81 -0.88 10.92 3.76
C THR A 81 -0.42 11.71 4.98
N LYS A 82 -0.58 11.17 6.19
CA LYS A 82 -0.11 11.84 7.43
C LYS A 82 1.42 12.06 7.41
N LEU A 83 2.18 11.11 6.87
CA LEU A 83 3.62 11.24 6.76
C LEU A 83 4.03 12.35 5.78
N ILE A 84 3.34 12.46 4.65
CA ILE A 84 3.53 13.53 3.67
C ILE A 84 3.23 14.90 4.30
N GLU A 85 2.13 15.03 5.04
CA GLU A 85 1.78 16.27 5.74
C GLU A 85 2.85 16.69 6.76
N ARG A 86 3.37 15.72 7.53
CA ARG A 86 4.48 15.98 8.47
C ARG A 86 5.73 16.45 7.74
N LEU A 87 6.07 15.84 6.60
CA LEU A 87 7.23 16.23 5.81
C LEU A 87 7.08 17.67 5.29
N ASN A 88 5.90 18.01 4.76
CA ASN A 88 5.59 19.38 4.30
C ASN A 88 5.70 20.40 5.43
N SER A 89 5.21 20.05 6.63
CA SER A 89 5.34 20.94 7.81
C SER A 89 6.79 21.15 8.23
N ILE A 90 7.62 20.10 8.16
CA ILE A 90 9.05 20.19 8.46
C ILE A 90 9.75 21.07 7.41
N GLU A 91 9.49 20.84 6.13
CA GLU A 91 10.04 21.64 5.03
C GLU A 91 9.69 23.13 5.17
N ALA A 92 8.42 23.45 5.47
CA ALA A 92 7.99 24.82 5.71
C ALA A 92 8.76 25.48 6.86
N ASN A 93 8.98 24.76 7.97
CA ASN A 93 9.77 25.26 9.09
C ASN A 93 11.22 25.57 8.70
N PHE A 94 11.87 24.66 7.96
CA PHE A 94 13.22 24.87 7.45
C PHE A 94 13.31 26.08 6.53
N ASN A 95 12.33 26.27 5.63
CA ASN A 95 12.27 27.43 4.75
C ASN A 95 12.13 28.74 5.53
N THR A 96 11.20 28.82 6.50
CA THR A 96 11.07 30.01 7.37
C THR A 96 12.35 30.29 8.14
N LYS A 97 13.00 29.27 8.68
CA LYS A 97 14.25 29.44 9.44
C LYS A 97 15.40 29.88 8.54
N LYS A 98 15.48 29.35 7.32
CA LYS A 98 16.44 29.75 6.29
C LYS A 98 16.28 31.23 5.94
N GLU A 99 15.07 31.70 5.69
CA GLU A 99 14.79 33.11 5.38
C GLU A 99 15.19 34.03 6.54
N HIS A 100 14.83 33.66 7.77
CA HIS A 100 15.18 34.43 8.95
C HIS A 100 16.71 34.51 9.17
N VAL A 101 17.43 33.42 8.94
CA VAL A 101 18.90 33.41 8.99
C VAL A 101 19.48 34.29 7.87
N SER A 102 18.94 34.21 6.65
CA SER A 102 19.35 35.06 5.53
C SER A 102 19.21 36.54 5.87
N PHE A 103 18.07 36.94 6.43
CA PHE A 103 17.83 38.32 6.83
C PHE A 103 18.83 38.81 7.90
N LYS A 104 19.14 37.95 8.89
CA LYS A 104 20.14 38.27 9.91
C LYS A 104 21.53 38.43 9.30
N LEU A 105 21.89 37.56 8.36
CA LEU A 105 23.17 37.63 7.66
C LEU A 105 23.29 38.95 6.90
N ASP A 106 22.26 39.34 6.14
CA ASP A 106 22.27 40.62 5.41
C ASP A 106 22.45 41.83 6.32
N LYS A 107 21.81 41.81 7.50
CA LYS A 107 21.96 42.89 8.49
C LYS A 107 23.40 42.97 9.00
N ILE A 108 23.99 41.83 9.38
CA ILE A 108 25.36 41.76 9.87
C ILE A 108 26.35 42.21 8.78
N THR A 109 26.15 41.79 7.54
CA THR A 109 26.99 42.18 6.40
C THR A 109 26.98 43.70 6.19
N LYS A 110 25.80 44.33 6.24
CA LYS A 110 25.67 45.80 6.13
C LYS A 110 26.36 46.53 7.28
N GLU A 111 26.21 46.01 8.50
CA GLU A 111 26.86 46.56 9.68
C GLU A 111 28.40 46.46 9.59
N PHE A 112 28.91 45.30 9.16
CA PHE A 112 30.32 45.08 8.87
C PHE A 112 30.86 46.07 7.83
N GLU A 113 30.16 46.24 6.71
CA GLU A 113 30.55 47.22 5.68
C GLU A 113 30.57 48.66 6.20
N LEU A 114 29.66 49.02 7.10
CA LEU A 114 29.62 50.34 7.71
C LEU A 114 30.83 50.56 8.62
N TYR A 115 31.19 49.56 9.44
CA TYR A 115 32.40 49.61 10.27
C TYR A 115 33.67 49.75 9.41
N GLU A 116 33.78 48.99 8.32
CA GLU A 116 34.89 49.11 7.37
C GLU A 116 35.00 50.53 6.79
N LYS A 117 33.88 51.10 6.35
CA LYS A 117 33.84 52.49 5.83
C LYS A 117 34.24 53.50 6.91
N ALA A 118 33.73 53.35 8.14
CA ALA A 118 34.07 54.23 9.25
C ALA A 118 35.57 54.16 9.60
N ILE A 119 36.15 52.96 9.65
CA ILE A 119 37.59 52.78 9.90
C ILE A 119 38.43 53.43 8.79
N LYS A 120 38.04 53.25 7.52
CA LYS A 120 38.72 53.90 6.39
C LYS A 120 38.69 55.43 6.50
N LEU A 121 37.54 56.00 6.87
CA LEU A 121 37.40 57.44 7.10
C LEU A 121 38.29 57.92 8.27
N ILE A 122 38.30 57.21 9.39
CA ILE A 122 39.17 57.54 10.53
C ILE A 122 40.65 57.51 10.10
N LYS A 123 41.06 56.52 9.29
CA LYS A 123 42.43 56.44 8.76
C LYS A 123 42.76 57.61 7.84
N SER A 124 41.84 58.01 6.95
CA SER A 124 42.09 59.18 6.08
C SER A 124 42.20 60.48 6.87
N LEU A 125 41.42 60.65 7.94
CA LEU A 125 41.47 61.83 8.81
C LEU A 125 42.75 61.89 9.65
N LYS A 126 43.35 60.75 10.03
CA LYS A 126 44.63 60.71 10.75
C LYS A 126 45.85 61.03 9.89
N ASN A 127 45.71 60.90 8.58
CA ASN A 127 46.79 61.16 7.61
C ASN A 127 46.75 62.61 7.06
N ILE A 128 45.84 63.45 7.57
CA ILE A 128 45.74 64.90 7.35
C ILE A 128 46.39 65.60 8.54
#